data_AF-A0A947ADN7-F1
#
_entry.id   AF-A0A947ADN7-F1
#
_cell.length_a   1.000
_cell.length_b   1.000
_cell.length_c   1.000
_cell.angle_alpha   90.00
_cell.angle_beta   90.00
_cell.angle_gamma   90.00
#
_symmetry.space_group_name_H-M   'P 1'
#
loop_
_entity.id
_entity.type
_entity.pdbx_description
1 polymer ?
#
loop_
_entity_poly.entity_id
_entity_poly.type
_entity_poly.pdbx_seq_one_letter_code
_entity_poly.pdbx_strand_id
1 'polypeptide(L)' 'LVLISQFWAFVALGDEQYNGHPMRPHFAIEGISRKAFEQWLKLFHEAVDKVYIPRSGEFFKLKSTDIASNFMRNLGI' A
#
# COMPACT_ATOMS: atom_id res chain seq x y z
N LEU A 1 14.14 -0.66 3.39
CA LEU A 1 13.01 0.24 3.04
C LEU A 1 13.03 0.74 1.59
N VAL A 2 14.19 0.74 0.90
CA VAL A 2 14.33 1.23 -0.49
C VAL A 2 13.24 0.72 -1.44
N LEU A 3 12.94 -0.59 -1.44
CA LEU A 3 11.90 -1.18 -2.29
C LEU A 3 10.51 -0.53 -2.11
N ILE A 4 10.08 -0.30 -0.86
CA ILE A 4 8.76 0.27 -0.56
C ILE A 4 8.73 1.76 -0.89
N SER A 5 9.84 2.48 -0.67
CA SER A 5 9.97 3.88 -1.09
C SER A 5 9.91 4.00 -2.62
N GLN A 6 10.59 3.12 -3.35
CA GLN A 6 10.53 3.06 -4.82
C GLN A 6 9.12 2.74 -5.31
N PHE A 7 8.43 1.78 -4.67
CA PHE A 7 7.04 1.47 -4.99
C PHE A 7 6.13 2.71 -4.90
N TRP A 8 6.22 3.46 -3.81
CA TRP A 8 5.39 4.66 -3.64
C TRP A 8 5.83 5.83 -4.54
N ALA A 9 7.12 5.94 -4.86
CA ALA A 9 7.60 6.89 -5.87
C ALA A 9 7.04 6.56 -7.26
N PHE A 10 7.02 5.28 -7.64
CA PHE A 10 6.37 4.82 -8.86
C PHE A 10 4.86 5.15 -8.86
N VAL A 11 4.13 4.80 -7.80
CA VAL A 11 2.68 5.04 -7.71
C VAL A 11 2.32 6.52 -7.74
N ALA A 12 3.10 7.38 -7.07
CA ALA A 12 2.78 8.79 -6.91
C ALA A 12 3.33 9.68 -8.03
N LEU A 13 4.52 9.33 -8.56
CA LEU A 13 5.29 10.19 -9.47
C LEU A 13 5.58 9.54 -10.82
N GLY A 14 5.24 8.27 -11.01
CA GLY A 14 5.62 7.51 -12.21
C GLY A 14 7.12 7.18 -12.28
N ASP A 15 7.83 7.20 -11.15
CA ASP A 15 9.26 6.87 -11.10
C ASP A 15 9.51 5.42 -11.55
N GLU A 16 10.50 5.22 -12.43
CA GLU A 16 10.75 3.94 -13.10
C GLU A 16 11.67 2.98 -12.30
N GLN A 17 12.12 3.36 -11.10
CA GLN A 17 13.05 2.53 -10.31
C GLN A 17 12.37 1.30 -9.68
N TYR A 18 11.04 1.29 -9.60
CA TYR A 18 10.30 0.14 -9.09
C TYR A 18 10.02 -0.89 -10.18
N ASN A 19 10.76 -2.01 -10.13
CA ASN A 19 10.62 -3.13 -11.08
C ASN A 19 9.99 -4.39 -10.45
N GLY A 20 9.35 -4.23 -9.28
CA GLY A 20 8.76 -5.34 -8.54
C GLY A 20 7.34 -5.70 -9.00
N HIS A 21 6.87 -6.89 -8.61
CA HIS A 21 5.46 -7.28 -8.75
C HIS A 21 4.74 -7.12 -7.41
N PRO A 22 3.99 -6.02 -7.16
CA PRO A 22 3.48 -5.70 -5.82
C PRO A 22 2.64 -6.83 -5.21
N MET A 23 1.86 -7.53 -6.03
CA MET A 23 0.98 -8.61 -5.60
C MET A 23 1.73 -9.87 -5.15
N ARG A 24 2.76 -10.30 -5.90
CA ARG A 24 3.33 -11.65 -5.78
C ARG A 24 3.76 -12.02 -4.35
N PRO A 25 4.45 -11.15 -3.59
CA PRO A 25 4.86 -11.48 -2.23
C PRO A 25 3.70 -11.77 -1.28
N HIS A 26 2.53 -11.18 -1.51
CA HIS A 26 1.39 -11.27 -0.59
C HIS A 26 0.76 -12.66 -0.56
N PHE A 27 0.93 -13.47 -1.62
CA PHE A 27 0.49 -14.87 -1.64
C PHE A 27 1.32 -15.78 -0.72
N ALA A 28 2.53 -15.37 -0.36
CA ALA A 28 3.44 -16.15 0.48
C ALA A 28 3.40 -15.74 1.96
N ILE A 29 2.59 -14.75 2.34
CA ILE A 29 2.51 -14.25 3.72
C ILE A 29 1.56 -15.15 4.52
N GLU A 30 2.10 -15.87 5.49
CA GLU A 30 1.28 -16.60 6.47
C GLU A 30 0.45 -15.63 7.32
N GLY A 31 -0.82 -15.97 7.55
CA GLY A 31 -1.73 -15.15 8.36
C GLY A 31 -2.27 -13.89 7.66
N ILE A 32 -2.02 -13.74 6.35
CA ILE A 32 -2.64 -12.66 5.58
C ILE A 32 -4.17 -12.80 5.60
N SER A 33 -4.84 -11.73 6.00
CA SER A 33 -6.27 -11.74 6.27
C SER A 33 -6.85 -10.33 6.13
N ARG A 34 -8.18 -10.24 5.99
CA ARG A 34 -8.89 -8.95 5.99
C ARG A 34 -8.52 -8.08 7.17
N LYS A 35 -8.48 -8.67 8.38
CA LYS A 35 -8.09 -7.98 9.61
C LYS A 35 -6.65 -7.45 9.55
N ALA A 36 -5.72 -8.19 8.93
CA ALA A 36 -4.35 -7.73 8.73
C ALA A 36 -4.30 -6.51 7.78
N PHE A 37 -5.08 -6.53 6.69
CA PHE A 37 -5.20 -5.39 5.79
C PHE A 37 -5.83 -4.16 6.45
N GLU A 38 -6.91 -4.34 7.22
CA GLU A 38 -7.56 -3.26 7.98
C GLU A 38 -6.59 -2.61 8.97
N GLN A 39 -5.83 -3.43 9.72
CA GLN A 39 -4.82 -2.94 10.65
C GLN A 39 -3.69 -2.20 9.93
N TRP A 40 -3.22 -2.74 8.80
CA TRP A 40 -2.19 -2.09 7.99
C TRP A 40 -2.67 -0.75 7.43
N LEU A 41 -3.90 -0.67 6.89
CA LEU A 41 -4.49 0.56 6.38
C LEU A 41 -4.61 1.62 7.49
N LYS A 42 -5.07 1.23 8.68
CA LYS A 42 -5.14 2.12 9.84
C LYS A 42 -3.77 2.74 10.14
N LEU A 43 -2.74 1.91 10.30
CA LEU A 43 -1.37 2.36 10.60
C LEU A 43 -0.79 3.20 9.46
N PHE A 44 -1.04 2.82 8.22
CA PHE A 44 -0.57 3.56 7.05
C PHE A 44 -1.21 4.95 6.98
N HIS A 45 -2.53 5.06 7.22
CA HIS A 45 -3.22 6.35 7.22
C HIS A 45 -2.72 7.26 8.34
N GLU A 46 -2.50 6.73 9.55
CA GLU A 46 -1.89 7.45 10.66
C GLU A 46 -0.48 7.94 10.33
N ALA A 47 0.31 7.14 9.61
CA ALA A 47 1.65 7.54 9.18
C ALA A 47 1.60 8.64 8.11
N VAL A 48 0.68 8.54 7.15
CA VAL A 48 0.46 9.56 6.12
C VAL A 48 0.09 10.91 6.75
N ASP A 49 -0.82 10.91 7.73
CA ASP A 49 -1.24 12.13 8.43
C ASP A 49 -0.13 12.82 9.23
N LYS A 50 0.89 12.07 9.65
CA LYS A 50 2.06 12.63 10.34
C LYS A 50 3.06 13.28 9.38
N VAL A 51 3.06 12.89 8.11
CA VAL A 51 4.09 13.29 7.13
C VAL A 51 3.56 14.33 6.14
N TYR A 52 2.29 14.21 5.73
CA TYR A 52 1.72 15.01 4.66
C TYR A 52 0.61 15.93 5.14
N ILE A 53 0.46 17.07 4.47
CA ILE A 53 -0.75 17.88 4.59
C ILE A 53 -1.98 17.13 4.03
N PRO A 54 -3.21 17.46 4.46
CA PRO A 54 -4.41 16.71 4.08
C PRO A 54 -4.55 16.46 2.57
N ARG A 55 -4.32 17.50 1.76
CA ARG A 55 -4.44 17.43 0.30
C ARG A 55 -3.50 16.38 -0.34
N SER A 56 -2.26 16.33 0.10
CA SER A 56 -1.27 15.38 -0.40
C SER A 56 -1.49 13.99 0.20
N GLY A 57 -1.85 13.93 1.49
CA GLY A 57 -2.08 12.66 2.19
C GLY A 57 -3.29 11.88 1.67
N GLU A 58 -4.36 12.57 1.29
CA GLU A 58 -5.58 11.94 0.76
C GLU A 58 -5.29 11.05 -0.46
N PHE A 59 -4.38 11.47 -1.35
CA PHE A 59 -3.93 10.66 -2.48
C PHE A 59 -3.39 9.30 -2.02
N PHE A 60 -2.47 9.29 -1.05
CA PHE A 60 -1.86 8.05 -0.57
C PHE A 60 -2.86 7.14 0.13
N LYS A 61 -3.78 7.70 0.92
CA LYS A 61 -4.82 6.92 1.62
C LYS A 61 -5.80 6.27 0.66
N LEU A 62 -6.27 7.01 -0.36
CA LEU A 62 -7.15 6.46 -1.38
C LEU A 62 -6.43 5.35 -2.16
N LYS A 63 -5.20 5.61 -2.63
CA LYS A 63 -4.42 4.62 -3.37
C LYS A 63 -4.11 3.38 -2.54
N SER A 64 -3.70 3.51 -1.28
CA SER A 64 -3.46 2.36 -0.41
C SER A 64 -4.71 1.53 -0.20
N THR A 65 -5.87 2.17 -0.03
CA THR A 65 -7.17 1.51 0.14
C THR A 65 -7.58 0.74 -1.11
N ASP A 66 -7.42 1.33 -2.30
CA ASP A 66 -7.71 0.68 -3.58
C ASP A 66 -6.80 -0.54 -3.83
N ILE A 67 -5.50 -0.37 -3.57
CA ILE A 67 -4.49 -1.42 -3.71
C ILE A 67 -4.81 -2.57 -2.73
N ALA A 68 -5.03 -2.27 -1.46
CA ALA A 68 -5.40 -3.28 -0.46
C ALA A 68 -6.69 -4.02 -0.84
N SER A 69 -7.71 -3.30 -1.32
CA SER A 69 -8.95 -3.89 -1.80
C SER A 69 -8.72 -4.82 -2.99
N ASN A 70 -7.86 -4.44 -3.93
CA ASN A 70 -7.46 -5.30 -5.02
C ASN A 70 -6.71 -6.54 -4.53
N PHE A 71 -5.81 -6.37 -3.56
CA PHE A 71 -5.02 -7.48 -3.04
C PHE A 71 -5.92 -8.49 -2.35
N MET A 72 -6.82 -8.04 -1.49
CA MET A 72 -7.82 -8.88 -0.81
C MET A 72 -8.67 -9.67 -1.81
N ARG A 73 -9.19 -9.03 -2.87
CA ARG A 73 -9.93 -9.75 -3.92
C ARG A 73 -9.11 -10.84 -4.61
N ASN A 74 -7.84 -10.55 -4.96
CA ASN A 74 -6.96 -11.51 -5.62
C ASN A 74 -6.52 -12.65 -4.69
N LEU A 75 -6.50 -12.41 -3.38
CA LEU A 75 -6.20 -13.41 -2.35
C LEU A 75 -7.44 -14.20 -1.91
N GLY A 76 -8.65 -13.77 -2.30
CA GLY A 76 -9.90 -14.42 -1.94
C GLY A 76 -10.36 -14.17 -0.49
N ILE A 77 -10.03 -13.00 0.08
CA ILE A 77 -10.34 -12.62 1.49
C ILE A 77 -11.22 -11.37 1.62
#